data_AF-A0A0C9ZU58-F1
#
_entry.id   AF-A0A0C9ZU58-F1
#
_cell.length_a   1.000
_cell.length_b   1.000
_cell.length_c   1.000
_cell.angle_alpha   90.00
_cell.angle_beta   90.00
_cell.angle_gamma   90.00
#
_symmetry.space_group_name_H-M   'P 1'
#
loop_
_entity.id
_entity.type
_entity.pdbx_description
1 polymer ?
#
loop_
_entity_poly.entity_id
_entity_poly.type
_entity_poly.pdbx_seq_one_letter_code
_entity_poly.pdbx_strand_id
1 'polypeptide(L)'
;GETAAADLTIKFNQLQTRKKHLRFARSPIHDWGLYAMERIARGEMVIEYVGEIIRAAVADKREKLYERQGIGSSYLFRIDEDLVVDATKKGNLGRLINHSCDPNCTAKIITINGEKKIVIYAKQDIELGDEITYGKYYHFPIEQDKIPCLCGSAKCRGYLN
;
A
#
# COMPACT_ATOMS: atom_id res chain seq x y z
N GLY A 1 14.11 14.41 15.30
CA GLY A 1 13.89 15.03 16.62
C GLY A 1 12.77 14.29 17.31
N GLU A 2 12.96 13.93 18.57
CA GLU A 2 12.05 13.07 19.36
C GLU A 2 10.58 13.52 19.36
N THR A 3 10.33 14.81 19.17
CA THR A 3 8.99 15.41 19.02
C THR A 3 8.23 14.93 17.78
N ALA A 4 8.91 14.68 16.66
CA ALA A 4 8.28 14.21 15.42
C ALA A 4 7.91 12.72 15.50
N ALA A 5 8.70 11.92 16.22
CA ALA A 5 8.40 10.50 16.44
C ALA A 5 7.17 10.35 17.35
N ALA A 6 7.09 11.14 18.43
CA ALA A 6 5.93 11.17 19.32
C ALA A 6 4.64 11.60 18.58
N ASP A 7 4.70 12.63 17.74
CA ASP A 7 3.55 13.09 16.94
C ASP A 7 3.08 12.01 15.95
N LEU A 8 4.01 11.28 15.32
CA LEU A 8 3.68 10.14 14.44
C LEU A 8 3.01 9.00 15.22
N THR A 9 3.49 8.67 16.42
CA THR A 9 2.88 7.64 17.27
C THR A 9 1.47 8.05 17.69
N ILE A 10 1.24 9.32 18.04
CA ILE A 10 -0.10 9.83 18.38
C ILE A 10 -1.04 9.73 17.19
N LYS A 11 -0.63 10.21 16.00
CA LYS A 11 -1.44 10.14 14.77
C LYS A 11 -1.75 8.70 14.37
N PHE A 12 -0.79 7.78 14.53
CA PHE A 12 -1.01 6.37 14.25
C PHE A 12 -1.98 5.72 15.24
N ASN A 13 -1.84 5.99 16.53
CA ASN A 13 -2.79 5.51 17.53
C ASN A 13 -4.19 6.05 17.25
N GLN A 14 -4.29 7.32 16.85
CA GLN A 14 -5.54 7.92 16.41
C GLN A 14 -6.13 7.17 15.21
N LEU A 15 -5.33 6.81 14.19
CA LEU A 15 -5.78 5.98 13.06
C LEU A 15 -6.29 4.59 13.49
N GLN A 16 -5.64 3.95 14.47
CA GLN A 16 -6.08 2.65 15.00
C GLN A 16 -7.42 2.75 15.73
N THR A 17 -7.61 3.82 16.52
CA THR A 17 -8.86 4.08 17.25
C THR A 17 -9.99 4.55 16.34
N ARG A 18 -9.67 5.36 15.32
CA ARG A 18 -10.61 5.93 14.36
C ARG A 18 -10.21 5.52 12.95
N LYS A 19 -10.48 4.25 12.64
CA LYS A 19 -10.29 3.72 11.29
C LYS A 19 -11.13 4.52 10.32
N LYS A 20 -10.52 4.92 9.21
CA LYS A 20 -11.23 5.61 8.13
C LYS A 20 -12.30 4.69 7.55
N HIS A 21 -13.44 5.26 7.19
CA HIS A 21 -14.52 4.54 6.52
C HIS A 21 -14.11 4.25 5.09
N LEU A 22 -13.64 3.03 4.86
CA LEU A 22 -13.21 2.55 3.55
C LEU A 22 -14.08 1.36 3.14
N ARG A 23 -14.38 1.28 1.86
CA ARG A 23 -15.17 0.19 1.28
C ARG A 23 -14.40 -0.42 0.12
N PHE A 24 -14.39 -1.74 0.02
CA PHE A 24 -13.93 -2.38 -1.21
C PHE A 24 -15.11 -2.51 -2.19
N ALA A 25 -14.86 -2.20 -3.46
CA ALA A 25 -15.82 -2.37 -4.54
C ALA A 25 -15.08 -2.84 -5.79
N ARG A 26 -15.82 -3.19 -6.85
CA ARG A 26 -15.16 -3.59 -8.10
C ARG A 26 -14.43 -2.39 -8.69
N SER A 27 -13.14 -2.56 -8.96
CA SER A 27 -12.35 -1.52 -9.60
C SER A 27 -12.16 -1.82 -11.09
N PRO A 28 -12.17 -0.78 -11.94
CA PRO A 28 -11.82 -0.94 -13.34
C PRO A 28 -10.35 -1.30 -13.56
N ILE A 29 -9.48 -1.11 -12.55
CA ILE A 29 -8.05 -1.41 -12.63
C ILE A 29 -7.81 -2.92 -12.44
N HIS A 30 -8.36 -3.48 -11.37
CA HIS A 30 -8.22 -4.87 -11.01
C HIS A 30 -9.43 -5.26 -10.17
N ASP A 31 -9.94 -6.49 -10.31
CA ASP A 31 -11.22 -7.01 -9.79
C ASP A 31 -11.85 -6.27 -8.60
N TRP A 32 -11.05 -5.98 -7.57
CA TRP A 32 -11.41 -5.19 -6.40
C TRP A 32 -10.46 -3.99 -6.23
N GLY A 33 -11.02 -2.85 -5.83
CA GLY A 33 -10.29 -1.68 -5.38
C GLY A 33 -10.84 -1.16 -4.07
N LEU A 34 -10.08 -0.26 -3.43
CA LEU A 34 -10.45 0.37 -2.16
C LEU A 34 -10.95 1.79 -2.40
N TYR A 35 -12.12 2.12 -1.88
CA TYR A 35 -12.79 3.41 -2.06
C TYR A 35 -12.98 4.12 -0.73
N ALA A 36 -12.79 5.43 -0.72
CA ALA A 36 -13.05 6.26 0.45
C ALA A 36 -14.56 6.49 0.61
N MET A 37 -15.12 6.21 1.79
CA MET A 37 -16.52 6.49 2.13
C MET A 37 -16.66 7.77 2.97
N GLU A 38 -15.57 8.52 3.11
CA GLU A 38 -15.51 9.83 3.76
C GLU A 38 -14.50 10.70 3.04
N ARG A 39 -14.60 12.02 3.22
CA ARG A 39 -13.59 12.96 2.71
C ARG A 39 -12.30 12.82 3.52
N ILE A 40 -11.18 12.60 2.84
CA ILE A 40 -9.86 12.52 3.46
C ILE A 40 -9.03 13.69 2.97
N ALA A 41 -8.57 14.54 3.89
CA ALA A 41 -7.77 15.70 3.52
C ALA A 41 -6.33 15.30 3.17
N ARG A 42 -5.69 16.09 2.30
CA ARG A 42 -4.29 15.96 1.95
C ARG A 42 -3.42 15.90 3.21
N GLY A 43 -2.54 14.91 3.28
CA GLY A 43 -1.61 14.69 4.38
C GLY A 43 -2.14 13.84 5.52
N GLU A 44 -3.41 13.45 5.51
CA GLU A 44 -3.97 12.54 6.50
C GLU A 44 -3.54 11.08 6.27
N MET A 45 -3.47 10.32 7.36
CA MET A 45 -3.31 8.86 7.30
C MET A 45 -4.64 8.22 6.87
N VAL A 46 -4.58 7.36 5.86
CA VAL A 46 -5.73 6.66 5.29
C VAL A 46 -5.90 5.31 5.96
N ILE A 47 -4.86 4.47 5.87
CA ILE A 47 -4.86 3.10 6.39
C ILE A 47 -3.42 2.62 6.60
N GLU A 48 -3.20 1.82 7.64
CA GLU A 48 -1.95 1.06 7.82
C GLU A 48 -1.95 -0.12 6.84
N TYR A 49 -0.85 -0.40 6.15
CA TYR A 49 -0.70 -1.65 5.42
C TYR A 49 -0.23 -2.72 6.39
N VAL A 50 -1.17 -3.54 6.85
CA VAL A 50 -0.92 -4.59 7.84
C VAL A 50 -0.59 -5.88 7.12
N GLY A 51 0.51 -6.53 7.54
CA GLY A 51 0.85 -7.87 7.11
C GLY A 51 1.92 -8.51 8.00
N GLU A 52 2.41 -9.67 7.60
CA GLU A 52 3.50 -10.36 8.27
C GLU A 52 4.84 -9.77 7.83
N ILE A 53 5.62 -9.21 8.77
CA ILE A 53 6.97 -8.73 8.48
C ILE A 53 7.90 -9.94 8.38
N ILE A 54 8.42 -10.19 7.19
CA ILE A 54 9.34 -11.27 6.86
C ILE A 54 10.63 -10.71 6.27
N ARG A 55 11.70 -11.52 6.30
CA ARG A 55 12.96 -11.15 5.63
C ARG A 55 12.82 -11.28 4.11
N ALA A 56 13.55 -10.47 3.35
CA ALA A 56 13.55 -10.51 1.88
C ALA A 56 13.79 -11.92 1.32
N ALA A 57 14.78 -12.64 1.86
CA ALA A 57 15.05 -14.03 1.44
C ALA A 57 13.87 -15.01 1.68
N VAL A 58 12.98 -14.72 2.64
CA VAL A 58 11.76 -15.49 2.88
C VAL A 58 10.66 -15.04 1.91
N ALA A 59 10.56 -13.73 1.63
CA ALA A 59 9.64 -13.18 0.65
C ALA A 59 9.87 -13.79 -0.75
N ASP A 60 11.13 -13.85 -1.21
CA ASP A 60 11.48 -14.44 -2.52
C ASP A 60 11.06 -15.92 -2.62
N LYS A 61 11.13 -16.67 -1.51
CA LYS A 61 10.68 -18.08 -1.47
C LYS A 61 9.15 -18.17 -1.52
N ARG A 62 8.45 -17.27 -0.82
CA ARG A 62 6.99 -17.22 -0.80
C ARG A 62 6.42 -16.76 -2.14
N GLU A 63 7.05 -15.79 -2.78
CA GLU A 63 6.72 -15.32 -4.12
C GLU A 63 6.69 -16.46 -5.14
N LYS A 64 7.79 -17.22 -5.24
CA LYS A 64 7.88 -18.41 -6.10
C LYS A 64 6.87 -19.50 -5.74
N LEU A 65 6.41 -19.56 -4.49
CA LEU A 65 5.36 -20.48 -4.09
C LEU A 65 3.98 -19.98 -4.53
N TYR A 66 3.69 -18.70 -4.36
CA TYR A 66 2.43 -18.08 -4.74
C TYR A 66 2.23 -18.04 -6.25
N GLU A 67 3.29 -17.79 -7.00
CA GLU A 67 3.28 -17.88 -8.46
C GLU A 67 2.93 -19.29 -8.94
N ARG A 68 3.57 -20.32 -8.35
CA ARG A 68 3.24 -21.73 -8.65
C ARG A 68 1.82 -22.14 -8.24
N GLN A 69 1.24 -21.45 -7.25
CA GLN A 69 -0.13 -21.66 -6.81
C GLN A 69 -1.15 -20.83 -7.60
N GLY A 70 -0.70 -19.95 -8.52
CA GLY A 70 -1.56 -19.04 -9.28
C GLY A 70 -2.14 -17.89 -8.46
N ILE A 71 -1.59 -17.60 -7.27
CA ILE A 71 -2.06 -16.54 -6.37
C ILE A 71 -1.48 -15.16 -6.76
N GLY A 72 -0.38 -15.15 -7.53
CA GLY A 72 0.33 -13.93 -7.93
C GLY A 72 1.12 -13.29 -6.77
N SER A 73 2.08 -12.44 -7.09
CA SER A 73 3.00 -11.80 -6.13
C SER A 73 2.53 -10.44 -5.59
N SER A 74 1.29 -10.02 -5.91
CA SER A 74 0.80 -8.65 -5.75
C SER A 74 0.60 -8.14 -4.30
N TYR A 75 0.88 -8.95 -3.27
CA TYR A 75 0.64 -8.60 -1.86
C TYR A 75 1.91 -8.52 -1.00
N LEU A 76 3.08 -8.49 -1.64
CA LEU A 76 4.37 -8.27 -0.97
C LEU A 76 4.74 -6.79 -1.05
N PHE A 77 4.93 -6.14 0.09
CA PHE A 77 5.35 -4.74 0.17
C PHE A 77 6.71 -4.63 0.84
N ARG A 78 7.74 -4.23 0.07
CA ARG A 78 9.09 -4.07 0.59
C ARG A 78 9.21 -2.83 1.47
N ILE A 79 9.65 -3.01 2.72
CA ILE A 79 9.97 -1.91 3.65
C ILE A 79 11.38 -1.41 3.36
N ASP A 80 12.36 -2.33 3.43
CA ASP A 80 13.77 -2.07 3.20
C ASP A 80 14.38 -3.21 2.36
N GLU A 81 15.68 -3.18 2.12
CA GLU A 81 16.40 -4.26 1.42
C GLU A 81 16.24 -5.62 2.11
N ASP A 82 16.20 -5.64 3.44
CA ASP A 82 16.10 -6.86 4.24
C ASP A 82 14.69 -7.24 4.67
N LEU A 83 13.74 -6.30 4.69
CA LEU A 83 12.41 -6.49 5.30
C LEU A 83 11.27 -6.25 4.30
N VAL A 84 10.32 -7.18 4.30
CA VAL A 84 9.14 -7.19 3.43
C VAL A 84 7.90 -7.48 4.27
N VAL A 85 6.79 -6.79 4.01
CA VAL A 85 5.47 -7.08 4.57
C VAL A 85 4.72 -7.96 3.61
N ASP A 86 4.33 -9.15 4.06
CA ASP A 86 3.50 -10.09 3.32
C ASP A 86 2.05 -10.04 3.81
N ALA A 87 1.16 -9.51 2.98
CA ALA A 87 -0.28 -9.41 3.28
C ALA A 87 -1.12 -10.55 2.66
N THR A 88 -0.47 -11.58 2.09
CA THR A 88 -1.15 -12.66 1.35
C THR A 88 -2.09 -13.47 2.24
N LYS A 89 -1.58 -13.94 3.39
CA LYS A 89 -2.35 -14.77 4.34
C LYS A 89 -2.90 -13.99 5.53
N LYS A 90 -2.17 -12.98 6.00
CA LYS A 90 -2.54 -12.14 7.13
C LYS A 90 -2.41 -10.71 6.68
N GLY A 91 -3.53 -10.03 6.47
CA GLY A 91 -3.52 -8.63 6.05
C GLY A 91 -4.85 -7.94 6.29
N ASN A 92 -4.91 -6.66 5.98
CA ASN A 92 -6.13 -5.85 6.08
C ASN A 92 -6.61 -5.38 4.71
N LEU A 93 -7.59 -4.46 4.69
CA LEU A 93 -8.12 -3.85 3.47
C LEU A 93 -7.05 -3.13 2.63
N GLY A 94 -5.90 -2.78 3.22
CA GLY A 94 -4.78 -2.17 2.52
C GLY A 94 -4.22 -3.02 1.36
N ARG A 95 -4.45 -4.34 1.38
CA ARG A 95 -4.07 -5.25 0.28
C ARG A 95 -4.86 -5.01 -1.01
N LEU A 96 -6.00 -4.32 -0.93
CA LEU A 96 -6.89 -4.04 -2.05
C LEU A 96 -6.64 -2.65 -2.66
N ILE A 97 -5.64 -1.92 -2.17
CA ILE A 97 -5.27 -0.64 -2.76
C ILE A 97 -4.57 -0.95 -4.08
N ASN A 98 -5.12 -0.42 -5.17
CA ASN A 98 -4.56 -0.65 -6.49
C ASN A 98 -3.38 0.28 -6.77
N HIS A 99 -2.54 -0.16 -7.70
CA HIS A 99 -1.49 0.68 -8.25
C HIS A 99 -2.08 1.65 -9.30
N SER A 100 -1.66 2.91 -9.24
CA SER A 100 -1.91 3.90 -10.29
C SER A 100 -0.64 4.67 -10.64
N CYS A 101 -0.45 4.93 -11.93
CA CYS A 101 0.59 5.84 -12.43
C CYS A 101 0.31 7.32 -12.06
N ASP A 102 -0.94 7.67 -11.74
CA ASP A 102 -1.34 8.96 -11.19
C ASP A 102 -2.04 8.74 -9.83
N PRO A 103 -1.26 8.51 -8.76
CA PRO A 103 -1.79 8.06 -7.49
C PRO A 103 -2.29 9.23 -6.62
N ASN A 104 -3.40 9.02 -5.93
CA ASN A 104 -3.89 9.96 -4.91
C ASN A 104 -3.26 9.72 -3.53
N CYS A 105 -2.61 8.57 -3.31
CA CYS A 105 -1.96 8.23 -2.05
C CYS A 105 -0.46 7.92 -2.21
N THR A 106 0.25 8.02 -1.09
CA THR A 106 1.65 7.63 -0.96
C THR A 106 1.83 6.76 0.28
N ALA A 107 2.58 5.66 0.15
CA ALA A 107 2.98 4.87 1.31
C ALA A 107 4.16 5.55 2.02
N LYS A 108 4.19 5.58 3.35
CA LYS A 108 5.37 6.00 4.12
C LYS A 108 5.67 4.96 5.17
N ILE A 109 6.96 4.71 5.38
CA ILE A 109 7.43 3.83 6.43
C ILE A 109 7.62 4.67 7.69
N ILE A 110 6.97 4.27 8.78
CA ILE A 110 7.10 4.88 10.09
C ILE A 110 7.57 3.83 11.09
N THR A 111 8.36 4.24 12.07
CA THR A 111 8.81 3.33 13.13
C THR A 111 8.02 3.64 14.40
N ILE A 112 7.28 2.67 14.92
CA ILE A 112 6.47 2.79 16.14
C ILE A 112 6.91 1.71 17.10
N ASN A 113 7.29 2.10 18.32
CA ASN A 113 7.77 1.16 19.36
C ASN A 113 8.93 0.25 18.88
N GLY A 114 9.77 0.73 17.97
CA GLY A 114 10.87 -0.04 17.38
C GLY A 114 10.49 -0.91 16.19
N GLU A 115 9.21 -1.00 15.83
CA GLU A 115 8.74 -1.75 14.67
C GLU A 115 8.49 -0.84 13.47
N LYS A 116 9.04 -1.19 12.30
CA LYS A 116 8.74 -0.50 11.05
C LYS A 116 7.37 -0.92 10.54
N LYS A 117 6.52 0.08 10.29
CA LYS A 117 5.15 -0.08 9.79
C LYS A 117 4.96 0.76 8.55
N ILE A 118 4.15 0.29 7.63
CA ILE A 118 3.82 0.99 6.40
C ILE A 118 2.45 1.64 6.59
N VAL A 119 2.38 2.96 6.36
CA VAL A 119 1.13 3.71 6.45
C VAL A 119 0.89 4.44 5.15
N ILE A 120 -0.34 4.36 4.66
CA ILE A 120 -0.78 5.05 3.45
C ILE A 120 -1.29 6.43 3.84
N TYR A 121 -0.77 7.46 3.18
CA TYR A 121 -1.14 8.85 3.37
C TYR A 121 -1.77 9.42 2.10
N ALA A 122 -2.76 10.29 2.28
CA ALA A 122 -3.36 11.04 1.19
C ALA A 122 -2.37 12.08 0.65
N LYS A 123 -2.04 12.01 -0.63
CA LYS A 123 -1.16 12.99 -1.32
C LYS A 123 -1.95 14.23 -1.74
N GLN A 124 -3.24 14.07 -1.95
CA GLN A 124 -4.22 15.11 -2.31
C GLN A 124 -5.51 14.90 -1.50
N ASP A 125 -6.43 15.84 -1.59
CA ASP A 125 -7.77 15.66 -1.02
C ASP A 125 -8.48 14.53 -1.79
N ILE A 126 -9.04 13.58 -1.04
CA ILE A 126 -9.80 12.43 -1.56
C ILE A 126 -11.25 12.65 -1.19
N GLU A 127 -12.12 12.67 -2.20
CA GLU A 127 -13.55 12.84 -2.00
C GLU A 127 -14.24 11.52 -1.66
N LEU A 128 -15.49 11.62 -1.21
CA LEU A 128 -16.30 10.44 -0.96
C LEU A 128 -16.59 9.74 -2.30
N GLY A 129 -16.25 8.46 -2.37
CA GLY A 129 -16.40 7.63 -3.56
C GLY A 129 -15.14 7.51 -4.42
N ASP A 130 -14.06 8.22 -4.08
CA ASP A 130 -12.80 8.12 -4.82
C ASP A 130 -12.06 6.80 -4.53
N GLU A 131 -11.45 6.23 -5.56
CA GLU A 131 -10.60 5.05 -5.44
C GLU A 131 -9.23 5.43 -4.88
N ILE A 132 -8.85 4.80 -3.77
CA ILE A 132 -7.54 4.92 -3.14
C ILE A 132 -6.55 4.13 -3.98
N THR A 133 -5.55 4.82 -4.49
CA THR A 133 -4.49 4.24 -5.32
C THR A 133 -3.11 4.69 -4.84
N TYR A 134 -2.12 3.81 -4.91
CA TYR A 134 -0.75 4.13 -4.55
C TYR A 134 0.18 4.10 -5.76
N GLY A 135 1.19 4.97 -5.73
CA GLY A 135 2.20 5.06 -6.77
C GLY A 135 3.38 4.17 -6.51
N LYS A 136 4.09 3.80 -7.58
CA LYS A 136 5.39 3.15 -7.48
C LYS A 136 6.39 4.08 -6.80
N TYR A 137 7.14 3.55 -5.84
CA TYR A 137 8.36 4.20 -5.36
C TYR A 137 9.48 4.02 -6.40
N TYR A 138 9.97 5.13 -6.95
CA TYR A 138 10.98 5.21 -8.02
C TYR A 138 12.37 4.60 -7.67
N HIS A 139 12.54 3.99 -6.51
CA HIS A 139 13.85 3.59 -5.98
C HIS A 139 14.17 2.10 -6.09
N PHE A 140 13.25 1.26 -6.57
CA PHE A 140 13.55 -0.16 -6.77
C PHE A 140 13.90 -0.45 -8.24
N PRO A 141 15.00 -1.21 -8.49
CA PRO A 141 15.42 -1.55 -9.84
C PRO A 141 14.27 -2.25 -10.58
N ILE A 142 14.18 -1.94 -11.87
CA ILE A 142 13.16 -2.46 -12.78
C ILE A 142 13.24 -3.99 -12.75
N GLU A 143 12.27 -4.64 -12.11
CA GLU A 143 12.09 -6.09 -12.24
C GLU A 143 11.82 -6.40 -13.72
N GLN A 144 12.50 -7.42 -14.26
CA GLN A 144 12.45 -7.75 -15.69
C GLN A 144 11.06 -8.23 -16.13
N ASP A 145 10.22 -8.68 -15.19
CA ASP A 145 8.85 -9.07 -15.43
C ASP A 145 7.94 -7.86 -15.48
N LYS A 146 7.58 -7.47 -16.71
CA LYS A 146 6.69 -6.33 -16.97
C LYS A 146 5.23 -6.71 -16.71
N ILE A 147 4.74 -6.49 -15.49
CA ILE A 147 3.31 -6.67 -15.20
C ILE A 147 2.54 -5.50 -15.85
N PRO A 148 1.55 -5.73 -16.73
CA PRO A 148 0.84 -4.66 -17.43
C PRO A 148 0.00 -3.81 -16.45
N CYS A 149 0.17 -2.48 -16.46
CA CYS A 149 -0.66 -1.57 -15.68
C CYS A 149 -2.01 -1.40 -16.36
N LEU A 150 -3.06 -1.88 -15.70
CA LEU A 150 -4.45 -1.67 -16.12
C LEU A 150 -5.07 -0.43 -15.48
N CYS A 151 -4.24 0.48 -14.96
CA CYS A 151 -4.64 1.64 -14.21
C CYS A 151 -5.45 2.68 -15.00
N GLY A 152 -5.50 2.58 -16.34
CA GLY A 152 -6.36 3.41 -17.20
C GLY A 152 -6.02 4.92 -17.22
N SER A 153 -5.02 5.37 -16.47
CA SER A 153 -4.63 6.79 -16.41
C SER A 153 -4.07 7.27 -17.76
N ALA A 154 -4.38 8.52 -18.13
CA ALA A 154 -3.78 9.19 -19.30
C ALA A 154 -2.25 9.30 -19.21
N LYS A 155 -1.68 9.22 -17.99
CA LYS A 155 -0.23 9.22 -17.72
C LYS A 155 0.30 7.82 -17.44
N CYS A 156 -0.44 6.77 -17.80
CA CYS A 156 -0.04 5.38 -17.59
C CYS A 156 1.27 5.07 -18.31
N ARG A 157 2.20 4.44 -17.60
CA ARG A 157 3.47 3.94 -18.15
C ARG A 157 3.34 2.60 -18.86
N GLY A 158 2.15 1.99 -18.83
CA GLY A 158 1.85 0.68 -19.43
C GLY A 158 2.21 -0.51 -18.55
N TYR A 159 3.06 -0.34 -17.53
CA TYR A 159 3.54 -1.42 -16.66
C TYR A 159 3.56 -0.98 -15.19
N LEU A 160 3.31 -1.91 -14.26
CA LEU A 160 3.47 -1.69 -12.81
C LEU A 160 4.94 -1.61 -12.39
N ASN A 161 5.83 -2.18 -13.22
CA ASN A 161 7.28 -2.29 -13.02
C ASN A 161 8.06 -1.33 -13.91
#